data_AF-K1U643-F1
#
_entry.id   AF-K1U643-F1
#
_cell.length_a   1.000
_cell.length_b   1.000
_cell.length_c   1.000
_cell.angle_alpha   90.00
_cell.angle_beta   90.00
_cell.angle_gamma   90.00
#
_symmetry.space_group_name_H-M   'P 1'
#
loop_
_entity.id
_entity.type
_entity.pdbx_description
1 polymer ?
#
loop_
_entity_poly.entity_id
_entity_poly.type
_entity_poly.pdbx_seq_one_letter_code
_entity_poly.pdbx_strand_id
1 'polypeptide(L)'
;DEVKLTLAKMILAFVFSVLIYLLLFAITFLVEAVLHLEALSVGLVLENLKIYFLDGVGVFFAISPIIALVARMKKGYWLALVFAEIYSFAGLFASMSQQLKTVYPMTTVFNISGYYNANMFQVLIGVVILMVCVILSLLILKGLNRKTK
;
A
#
# COMPACT_ATOMS: atom_id res chain seq x y z
N ASP A 1 5.91 0.30 -26.81
CA ASP A 1 6.07 1.23 -25.67
C ASP A 1 6.14 0.47 -24.35
N GLU A 2 7.34 0.24 -23.83
CA GLU A 2 7.56 -0.41 -22.51
C GLU A 2 6.80 0.31 -21.38
N VAL A 3 6.65 1.63 -21.47
CA VAL A 3 5.92 2.45 -20.49
C VAL A 3 4.43 2.13 -20.45
N LYS A 4 3.77 1.98 -21.61
CA LYS A 4 2.34 1.64 -21.67
C LYS A 4 2.07 0.26 -21.09
N LEU A 5 2.98 -0.70 -21.34
CA LEU A 5 2.92 -2.03 -20.75
C LEU A 5 3.10 -1.99 -19.22
N THR A 6 4.06 -1.21 -18.72
CA THR A 6 4.29 -1.05 -17.27
C THR A 6 3.10 -0.37 -16.60
N LEU A 7 2.52 0.67 -17.21
CA LEU A 7 1.31 1.31 -16.69
C LEU A 7 0.13 0.35 -16.63
N ALA A 8 -0.08 -0.48 -17.67
CA ALA A 8 -1.11 -1.51 -17.66
C ALA A 8 -0.91 -2.52 -16.51
N LYS A 9 0.33 -2.96 -16.28
CA LYS A 9 0.66 -3.83 -15.13
C LYS A 9 0.41 -3.15 -13.79
N MET A 10 0.70 -1.86 -13.66
CA MET A 10 0.43 -1.09 -12.45
C MET A 10 -1.07 -0.92 -12.19
N ILE A 11 -1.87 -0.64 -13.22
CA ILE A 11 -3.34 -0.59 -13.10
C ILE A 11 -3.89 -1.95 -12.69
N LEU A 12 -3.41 -3.03 -13.31
CA LEU A 12 -3.81 -4.38 -12.95
C LEU A 12 -3.44 -4.70 -11.50
N ALA A 13 -2.22 -4.36 -11.07
CA ALA A 13 -1.77 -4.53 -9.68
C ALA A 13 -2.58 -3.68 -8.69
N PHE A 14 -3.02 -2.48 -9.08
CA PHE A 14 -3.91 -1.65 -8.26
C PHE A 14 -5.26 -2.33 -8.04
N VAL A 15 -5.89 -2.81 -9.12
CA VAL A 15 -7.17 -3.54 -9.04
C VAL A 15 -7.01 -4.80 -8.18
N PHE A 16 -5.95 -5.58 -8.40
CA PHE A 16 -5.66 -6.75 -7.57
C PHE A 16 -5.43 -6.39 -6.10
N SER A 17 -4.72 -5.30 -5.80
CA SER A 17 -4.52 -4.83 -4.42
C SER A 17 -5.86 -4.61 -3.73
N VAL A 18 -6.74 -3.79 -4.33
CA VAL A 18 -8.07 -3.51 -3.74
C VAL A 18 -8.89 -4.79 -3.60
N LEU A 19 -8.91 -5.67 -4.60
CA LEU A 19 -9.64 -6.94 -4.53
C LEU A 19 -9.12 -7.87 -3.45
N ILE A 20 -7.80 -7.98 -3.27
CA ILE A 20 -7.20 -8.80 -2.22
C ILE A 20 -7.58 -8.25 -0.85
N TYR A 21 -7.51 -6.94 -0.62
CA TYR A 21 -7.90 -6.37 0.67
C TYR A 21 -9.41 -6.53 0.95
N LEU A 22 -10.27 -6.43 -0.07
CA LEU A 22 -11.70 -6.74 0.09
C LEU A 22 -11.95 -8.22 0.36
N LEU A 23 -11.15 -9.11 -0.23
CA LEU A 23 -11.21 -10.54 0.07
C LEU A 23 -10.75 -10.81 1.52
N LEU A 24 -9.69 -10.16 1.99
CA LEU A 24 -9.26 -10.24 3.39
C LEU A 24 -10.38 -9.77 4.32
N PHE A 25 -11.02 -8.65 4.01
CA PHE A 25 -12.18 -8.18 4.76
C PHE A 25 -13.30 -9.24 4.80
N ALA A 26 -13.64 -9.87 3.67
CA ALA A 26 -14.67 -10.90 3.62
C ALA A 26 -14.31 -12.12 4.48
N ILE A 27 -13.05 -12.55 4.46
CA ILE A 27 -12.57 -13.67 5.30
C ILE A 27 -12.64 -13.28 6.77
N THR A 28 -12.12 -12.11 7.16
CA THR A 28 -12.16 -11.62 8.54
C THR A 28 -13.60 -11.48 9.04
N PHE A 29 -14.50 -10.92 8.21
CA PHE A 29 -15.92 -10.80 8.52
C PHE A 29 -16.58 -12.17 8.74
N LEU A 30 -16.28 -13.16 7.90
CA LEU A 30 -16.79 -14.52 8.07
C LEU A 30 -16.28 -15.17 9.36
N VAL A 31 -14.99 -15.01 9.67
CA VAL A 31 -14.40 -15.53 10.91
C VAL A 31 -15.05 -14.89 12.13
N GLU A 32 -15.22 -13.57 12.11
CA GLU A 32 -15.84 -12.82 13.21
C GLU A 32 -17.32 -13.18 13.36
N ALA A 33 -18.03 -13.40 12.23
CA ALA A 33 -19.41 -13.87 12.23
C ALA A 33 -19.56 -15.33 12.70
N VAL A 34 -18.51 -16.15 12.69
CA VAL A 34 -18.56 -17.52 13.24
C VAL A 34 -18.20 -17.52 14.73
N LEU A 35 -17.24 -16.68 15.15
CA LEU A 35 -16.69 -16.70 16.50
C LEU A 35 -17.35 -15.71 17.47
N HIS A 36 -17.77 -14.54 17.01
CA HIS A 36 -18.15 -13.40 17.85
C HIS A 36 -19.38 -12.64 17.32
N LEU A 37 -20.47 -13.37 17.03
CA LEU A 37 -21.74 -12.80 16.52
C LEU A 37 -22.29 -11.64 17.35
N GLU A 38 -22.14 -11.68 18.67
CA GLU A 38 -22.68 -10.66 19.58
C GLU A 38 -21.89 -9.34 19.54
N ALA A 39 -20.62 -9.38 19.12
CA ALA A 39 -19.76 -8.19 18.99
C ALA A 39 -19.88 -7.53 17.61
N LEU A 40 -20.56 -8.18 16.65
CA LEU A 40 -20.62 -7.78 15.25
C LEU A 40 -21.65 -6.66 15.03
N SER A 41 -21.27 -5.43 15.37
CA SER A 41 -22.09 -4.25 15.09
C SER A 41 -21.95 -3.81 13.63
N VAL A 42 -23.03 -3.28 13.03
CA VAL A 42 -22.99 -2.71 11.67
C VAL A 42 -21.96 -1.58 11.56
N GLY A 43 -21.77 -0.81 12.64
CA GLY A 43 -20.75 0.24 12.72
C GLY A 43 -19.33 -0.31 12.58
N LEU A 44 -19.01 -1.37 13.33
CA LEU A 44 -17.70 -2.02 13.27
C LEU A 44 -17.42 -2.63 11.88
N VAL A 45 -18.42 -3.24 11.26
CA VAL A 45 -18.29 -3.81 9.91
C VAL A 45 -17.99 -2.72 8.87
N LEU A 46 -18.70 -1.58 8.94
CA LEU A 46 -18.48 -0.45 8.04
C LEU A 46 -17.13 0.23 8.28
N GLU A 47 -16.70 0.36 9.53
CA GLU A 47 -15.39 0.90 9.89
C GLU A 47 -14.27 0.02 9.36
N ASN A 48 -14.37 -1.30 9.57
CA ASN A 48 -13.41 -2.25 9.02
C ASN A 48 -13.42 -2.24 7.48
N LEU A 49 -14.59 -2.22 6.84
CA LEU A 49 -14.67 -2.11 5.39
C LEU A 49 -13.93 -0.87 4.86
N LYS A 50 -14.11 0.27 5.53
CA LYS A 50 -13.37 1.50 5.21
C LYS A 50 -11.87 1.32 5.38
N ILE A 51 -11.42 0.73 6.50
CA ILE A 51 -9.99 0.48 6.76
C ILE A 51 -9.39 -0.38 5.65
N TYR A 52 -9.97 -1.55 5.37
CA TYR A 52 -9.46 -2.48 4.35
C TYR A 52 -9.48 -1.87 2.95
N PHE A 53 -10.52 -1.12 2.59
CA PHE A 53 -10.58 -0.43 1.30
C PHE A 53 -9.48 0.63 1.16
N LEU A 54 -9.31 1.48 2.19
CA LEU A 54 -8.27 2.49 2.20
C LEU A 54 -6.86 1.90 2.23
N ASP A 55 -6.66 0.79 2.94
CA ASP A 55 -5.40 0.07 2.95
C ASP A 55 -5.08 -0.50 1.56
N GLY A 56 -6.06 -1.12 0.88
CA GLY A 56 -5.87 -1.63 -0.47
C GLY A 56 -5.43 -0.57 -1.49
N VAL A 57 -5.97 0.64 -1.37
CA VAL A 57 -5.58 1.79 -2.19
C VAL A 57 -4.22 2.36 -1.75
N GLY A 58 -4.05 2.60 -0.45
CA GLY A 58 -2.88 3.26 0.10
C GLY A 58 -1.62 2.41 -0.04
N VAL A 59 -1.71 1.10 0.22
CA VAL A 59 -0.59 0.16 0.11
C VAL A 59 -0.08 0.07 -1.33
N PHE A 60 -0.98 0.13 -2.31
CA PHE A 60 -0.56 0.21 -3.71
C PHE A 60 0.28 1.47 -3.97
N PHE A 61 -0.15 2.64 -3.49
CA PHE A 61 0.62 3.87 -3.65
C PHE A 61 1.95 3.83 -2.90
N ALA A 62 2.00 3.22 -1.72
CA ALA A 62 3.21 3.04 -0.93
C ALA A 62 4.26 2.18 -1.66
N ILE A 63 3.83 1.10 -2.34
CA ILE A 63 4.73 0.17 -3.06
C ILE A 63 5.01 0.63 -4.50
N SER A 64 4.21 1.55 -5.06
CA SER A 64 4.34 2.04 -6.44
C SER A 64 5.77 2.44 -6.88
N PRO A 65 6.63 3.05 -6.02
CA PRO A 65 8.01 3.39 -6.41
C PRO A 65 8.86 2.16 -6.66
N ILE A 66 8.66 1.11 -5.88
CA ILE A 66 9.40 -0.16 -6.00
C ILE A 66 9.01 -0.84 -7.31
N ILE A 67 7.71 -0.89 -7.62
CA ILE A 67 7.21 -1.46 -8.89
C ILE A 67 7.79 -0.70 -10.09
N ALA A 68 7.78 0.63 -10.04
CA ALA A 68 8.35 1.48 -11.09
C ALA A 68 9.87 1.28 -11.24
N LEU A 69 10.59 1.15 -10.12
CA LEU A 69 12.04 0.90 -10.10
C LEU A 69 12.39 -0.46 -10.70
N VAL A 70 11.70 -1.52 -10.26
CA VAL A 70 11.88 -2.88 -10.76
C VAL A 70 11.62 -2.95 -12.26
N ALA A 71 10.59 -2.27 -12.75
CA ALA A 71 10.27 -2.21 -14.18
C ALA A 71 11.37 -1.56 -15.02
N ARG A 72 12.21 -0.71 -14.42
CA ARG A 72 13.39 -0.10 -15.08
C ARG A 72 14.60 -1.03 -15.17
N MET A 73 14.65 -2.09 -14.37
CA MET A 73 15.81 -2.97 -14.29
C MET A 73 15.60 -4.25 -15.12
N LYS A 74 16.49 -4.51 -16.10
CA LYS A 74 16.37 -5.65 -17.04
C LYS A 74 16.47 -7.06 -16.39
N LYS A 75 16.88 -7.18 -15.12
CA LYS A 75 16.91 -8.42 -14.31
C LYS A 75 16.06 -8.29 -13.03
N GLY A 76 14.92 -7.59 -13.12
CA GLY A 76 14.17 -7.08 -11.99
C GLY A 76 13.57 -8.11 -11.02
N TYR A 77 13.37 -9.38 -11.38
CA TYR A 77 12.65 -10.33 -10.51
C TYR A 77 13.36 -10.61 -9.17
N TRP A 78 14.67 -10.87 -9.19
CA TRP A 78 15.45 -11.09 -7.96
C TRP A 78 15.55 -9.83 -7.10
N LEU A 79 15.68 -8.66 -7.74
CA LEU A 79 15.70 -7.38 -7.05
C LEU A 79 14.33 -7.03 -6.44
N ALA A 80 13.24 -7.33 -7.14
CA ALA A 80 11.89 -7.14 -6.64
C ALA A 80 11.66 -7.95 -5.36
N LEU A 81 12.12 -9.20 -5.33
CA LEU A 81 12.04 -10.04 -4.14
C LEU A 81 12.82 -9.42 -2.97
N VAL A 82 14.07 -9.00 -3.20
CA VAL A 82 14.90 -8.38 -2.14
C VAL A 82 14.28 -7.08 -1.63
N PHE A 83 13.78 -6.22 -2.53
CA PHE A 83 13.11 -5.00 -2.11
C PHE A 83 11.82 -5.28 -1.35
N ALA A 84 11.01 -6.26 -1.78
CA ALA A 84 9.80 -6.63 -1.08
C ALA A 84 10.09 -7.15 0.35
N GLU A 85 11.13 -7.98 0.50
CA GLU A 85 11.59 -8.49 1.80
C GLU A 85 12.06 -7.35 2.72
N ILE A 86 13.00 -6.52 2.25
CA ILE A 86 13.52 -5.39 3.04
C ILE A 86 12.39 -4.44 3.43
N TYR A 87 11.46 -4.20 2.50
CA TYR A 87 10.33 -3.31 2.74
C TYR A 87 9.34 -3.90 3.76
N SER A 88 9.03 -5.19 3.68
CA SER A 88 8.20 -5.88 4.66
C SER A 88 8.85 -5.86 6.07
N PHE A 89 10.12 -6.25 6.17
CA PHE A 89 10.85 -6.26 7.44
C PHE A 89 11.01 -4.85 8.03
N ALA A 90 11.39 -3.86 7.22
CA ALA A 90 11.51 -2.49 7.68
C ALA A 90 10.17 -1.94 8.20
N GLY A 91 9.05 -2.33 7.56
CA GLY A 91 7.71 -1.98 8.02
C GLY A 91 7.39 -2.50 9.42
N LEU A 92 7.81 -3.73 9.75
CA LEU A 92 7.66 -4.29 11.10
C LEU A 92 8.38 -3.44 12.14
N PHE A 93 9.65 -3.10 11.92
CA PHE A 93 10.41 -2.24 12.83
C PHE A 93 9.86 -0.81 12.89
N ALA A 94 9.42 -0.27 11.76
CA ALA A 94 8.82 1.05 11.71
C ALA A 94 7.52 1.12 12.54
N SER A 95 6.74 0.04 12.58
CA SER A 95 5.50 -0.02 13.37
C SER A 95 5.74 0.03 14.89
N MET A 96 6.95 -0.31 15.35
CA MET A 96 7.33 -0.31 16.76
C MET A 96 7.72 1.08 17.29
N SER A 97 8.18 1.99 16.42
CA SER A 97 8.57 3.36 16.81
C SER A 97 7.48 4.37 16.46
N GLN A 98 7.19 5.29 17.38
CA GLN A 98 6.22 6.37 17.14
C GLN A 98 6.62 7.31 15.99
N GLN A 99 7.92 7.59 15.85
CA GLN A 99 8.41 8.47 14.80
C GLN A 99 8.39 7.75 13.44
N LEU A 100 8.92 6.52 13.39
CA LEU A 100 9.01 5.76 12.14
C LEU A 100 7.62 5.36 11.61
N LYS A 101 6.67 5.05 12.50
CA LYS A 101 5.29 4.75 12.13
C LYS A 101 4.62 5.87 11.32
N THR A 102 5.01 7.12 11.58
CA THR A 102 4.43 8.29 10.91
C THR A 102 5.04 8.52 9.53
N VAL A 103 6.29 8.10 9.32
CA VAL A 103 7.05 8.41 8.11
C VAL A 103 7.21 7.25 7.12
N TYR A 104 7.08 6.01 7.61
CA TYR A 104 7.28 4.84 6.79
C TYR A 104 6.03 4.54 5.95
N PRO A 105 6.13 4.43 4.61
CA PRO A 105 4.93 4.54 3.77
C PRO A 105 3.85 3.49 4.03
N MET A 106 4.19 2.26 4.42
CA MET A 106 3.17 1.25 4.80
C MET A 106 2.46 1.58 6.11
N THR A 107 3.21 1.93 7.15
CA THR A 107 2.61 2.24 8.47
C THR A 107 1.84 3.55 8.43
N THR A 108 2.26 4.47 7.56
CA THR A 108 1.54 5.67 7.23
C THR A 108 0.16 5.37 6.64
N VAL A 109 0.03 4.38 5.75
CA VAL A 109 -1.28 3.96 5.20
C VAL A 109 -2.20 3.52 6.33
N PHE A 110 -1.69 2.72 7.26
CA PHE A 110 -2.44 2.28 8.45
C PHE A 110 -2.85 3.43 9.38
N ASN A 111 -2.07 4.50 9.47
CA ASN A 111 -2.50 5.71 10.17
C ASN A 111 -3.64 6.44 9.45
N ILE A 112 -3.63 6.46 8.11
CA ILE A 112 -4.64 7.14 7.28
C ILE A 112 -5.95 6.35 7.25
N SER A 113 -5.87 5.03 7.18
CA SER A 113 -7.05 4.16 7.14
C SER A 113 -7.82 4.15 8.46
N GLY A 114 -7.15 4.51 9.56
CA GLY A 114 -7.72 4.52 10.91
C GLY A 114 -7.38 3.26 11.71
N TYR A 115 -6.51 2.39 11.19
CA TYR A 115 -6.07 1.18 11.90
C TYR A 115 -5.27 1.53 13.17
N TYR A 116 -4.43 2.57 13.11
CA TYR A 116 -3.79 3.12 14.29
C TYR A 116 -4.52 4.37 14.79
N ASN A 117 -4.55 4.55 16.11
CA ASN A 117 -5.05 5.78 16.73
C ASN A 117 -4.05 6.92 16.48
N ALA A 118 -4.15 7.55 15.31
CA ALA A 118 -3.24 8.56 14.82
C ALA A 118 -3.83 9.96 14.93
N ASN A 119 -2.99 10.94 15.28
CA ASN A 119 -3.40 12.34 15.33
C ASN A 119 -3.61 12.90 13.91
N MET A 120 -4.46 13.93 13.78
CA MET A 120 -4.71 14.62 12.50
C MET A 120 -3.41 15.06 11.80
N PHE A 121 -2.40 15.49 12.56
CA PHE A 121 -1.08 15.85 12.05
C PHE A 121 -0.32 14.66 11.45
N GLN A 122 -0.41 13.47 12.05
CA GLN A 122 0.25 12.26 11.55
C GLN A 122 -0.39 11.78 10.26
N VAL A 123 -1.72 11.88 10.16
CA VAL A 123 -2.47 11.60 8.93
C VAL A 123 -2.04 12.57 7.81
N LEU A 124 -1.89 13.86 8.11
CA LEU A 124 -1.46 14.86 7.13
C LEU A 124 -0.05 14.59 6.60
N ILE A 125 0.92 14.33 7.50
CA ILE A 125 2.28 13.90 7.12
C ILE A 125 2.19 12.65 6.24
N GLY A 126 1.29 11.75 6.60
CA GLY A 126 1.08 10.53 5.86
C GLY A 126 0.65 10.71 4.41
N VAL A 127 -0.33 11.59 4.20
CA VAL A 127 -0.81 11.95 2.85
C VAL A 127 0.34 12.55 2.01
N VAL A 128 1.18 13.40 2.62
CA VAL A 128 2.35 13.97 1.95
C VAL A 128 3.32 12.88 1.51
N ILE A 129 3.58 11.88 2.35
CA ILE A 129 4.48 10.76 2.02
C ILE A 129 3.93 9.92 0.87
N LEU A 130 2.63 9.62 0.86
CA LEU A 130 2.02 8.91 -0.25
C LEU A 130 2.09 9.71 -1.56
N MET A 131 1.87 11.02 -1.50
CA MET A 131 2.06 11.90 -2.67
C MET A 131 3.50 11.84 -3.18
N VAL A 132 4.49 11.88 -2.29
CA VAL A 132 5.90 11.71 -2.66
C VAL A 132 6.14 10.35 -3.33
N CYS A 133 5.55 9.26 -2.83
CA CYS A 133 5.66 7.93 -3.45
C CYS A 133 5.10 7.92 -4.88
N VAL A 134 3.92 8.51 -5.10
CA VAL A 134 3.32 8.60 -6.44
C VAL A 134 4.19 9.45 -7.37
N ILE A 135 4.67 10.61 -6.91
CA ILE A 135 5.54 11.49 -7.70
C ILE A 135 6.83 10.78 -8.09
N LEU A 136 7.49 10.10 -7.14
CA LEU A 136 8.71 9.33 -7.41
C LEU A 136 8.48 8.23 -8.45
N SER A 137 7.37 7.51 -8.34
CA SER A 137 6.98 6.47 -9.31
C SER A 137 6.85 7.05 -10.71
N LEU A 138 6.14 8.16 -10.86
CA LEU A 138 5.96 8.84 -12.14
C LEU A 138 7.28 9.36 -12.72
N LEU A 139 8.19 9.88 -11.88
CA LEU A 139 9.52 10.31 -12.32
C LEU A 139 10.36 9.13 -12.84
N ILE A 140 10.32 7.99 -12.15
CA ILE A 140 11.01 6.76 -12.57
C ILE A 140 10.44 6.26 -13.91
N LEU A 141 9.11 6.24 -14.06
CA LEU A 141 8.42 5.86 -15.29
C LEU A 141 8.75 6.81 -16.46
N LYS A 142 8.79 8.13 -16.24
CA LYS A 142 9.22 9.10 -17.27
C LYS A 142 10.66 8.88 -17.70
N GLY A 143 11.55 8.55 -16.75
CA GLY A 143 12.94 8.19 -17.05
C GLY A 143 13.10 6.93 -17.89
N LEU A 144 12.12 6.01 -17.84
CA LEU A 144 12.05 4.83 -18.71
C LEU A 144 11.80 5.23 -20.17
N ASN A 145 10.82 6.12 -20.39
CA ASN A 145 10.42 6.57 -21.74
C ASN A 145 11.55 7.25 -22.53
N ARG A 146 12.52 7.86 -21.82
CA ARG A 146 13.68 8.54 -22.42
C ARG A 146 14.77 7.58 -22.92
N LYS A 147 14.82 6.34 -22.43
CA LYS A 147 15.78 5.32 -22.91
C LYS A 147 15.29 4.54 -24.12
N THR A 148 13.99 4.56 -24.38
CA THR A 148 13.35 3.83 -25.48
C THR A 148 13.18 4.68 -26.76
N LYS A 149 13.52 5.98 -26.69
CA LYS A 149 13.73 6.86 -27.85
C LYS A 149 15.21 6.97 -28.15
#